data_AF-A0A9R0TLM4-F1
#
_entry.id   AF-A0A9R0TLM4-F1
#
_cell.length_a   1.000
_cell.length_b   1.000
_cell.length_c   1.000
_cell.angle_alpha   90.00
_cell.angle_beta   90.00
_cell.angle_gamma   90.00
#
_symmetry.space_group_name_H-M   'P 1'
#
loop_
_entity.id
_entity.type
_entity.pdbx_description
1 polymer ?
#
loop_
_entity_poly.entity_id
_entity_poly.type
_entity_poly.pdbx_seq_one_letter_code
_entity_poly.pdbx_strand_id
1 'polypeptide(L)'
;MAMLPSDLSHHGIVENSPYRITKSGNKEAGKLSASWYFSRKEIEENSPSKRDGIDLKKETYLRKSYCTYLQDLGMRLKVPQVTIATSIVFCHRFYLRQSHAKNDRRVSVSQ
;
A
#
# COMPACT_ATOMS: atom_id res chain seq x y z
N MET A 1 -53.82 -33.97 12.32
CA MET A 1 -53.83 -32.78 13.20
C MET A 1 -52.53 -32.05 12.96
N ALA A 2 -52.58 -30.93 12.24
CA ALA A 2 -51.43 -30.09 11.94
C ALA A 2 -51.12 -29.18 13.13
N MET A 3 -49.83 -28.98 13.43
CA MET A 3 -49.31 -27.88 14.24
C MET A 3 -48.04 -27.38 13.54
N LEU A 4 -48.09 -26.12 13.13
CA LEU A 4 -47.17 -25.39 12.26
C LEU A 4 -45.88 -24.95 12.97
N PRO A 5 -44.82 -24.60 12.23
CA PRO A 5 -43.60 -24.00 12.77
C PRO A 5 -43.86 -22.57 13.26
N SER A 6 -43.24 -22.21 14.38
CA SER A 6 -43.34 -20.89 15.00
C SER A 6 -42.65 -19.82 14.15
N ASP A 7 -43.41 -18.82 13.71
CA ASP A 7 -42.95 -17.57 13.11
C ASP A 7 -42.19 -16.70 14.12
N LEU A 8 -41.08 -16.08 13.70
CA LEU A 8 -40.61 -14.82 14.27
C LEU A 8 -39.97 -13.91 13.20
N SER A 9 -40.82 -13.02 12.67
CA SER A 9 -40.62 -11.67 12.12
C SER A 9 -39.36 -11.27 11.33
N HIS A 10 -39.63 -10.83 10.10
CA HIS A 10 -38.88 -9.89 9.27
C HIS A 10 -38.12 -8.78 10.02
N HIS A 11 -36.83 -8.62 9.71
CA HIS A 11 -36.25 -7.28 9.54
C HIS A 11 -34.95 -7.30 8.70
N GLY A 12 -35.03 -6.74 7.49
CA GLY A 12 -33.95 -6.04 6.76
C GLY A 12 -32.61 -6.73 6.51
N ILE A 13 -32.35 -7.08 5.25
CA ILE A 13 -30.98 -7.18 4.70
C ILE A 13 -30.31 -5.81 4.88
N VAL A 14 -29.40 -5.68 5.85
CA VAL A 14 -28.43 -4.58 5.88
C VAL A 14 -27.18 -5.05 5.15
N GLU A 15 -27.16 -4.76 3.85
CA GLU A 15 -25.96 -4.82 3.03
C GLU A 15 -25.10 -3.58 3.33
N ASN A 16 -24.29 -3.63 4.39
CA ASN A 16 -23.27 -2.61 4.67
C ASN A 16 -22.01 -3.26 5.27
N SER A 17 -21.29 -4.00 4.43
CA SER A 17 -19.89 -4.36 4.71
C SER A 17 -19.01 -3.68 3.66
N PRO A 18 -18.08 -2.78 4.04
CA PRO A 18 -17.29 -2.00 3.09
C PRO A 18 -16.13 -2.80 2.46
N TYR A 19 -16.02 -4.10 2.77
CA TYR A 19 -14.93 -4.96 2.29
C TYR A 19 -15.40 -5.95 1.22
N ARG A 20 -16.06 -5.47 0.16
CA ARG A 20 -16.27 -6.29 -1.02
C ARG A 20 -14.96 -6.32 -1.84
N ILE A 21 -14.12 -7.33 -1.61
CA ILE A 21 -12.98 -7.65 -2.49
C ILE A 21 -13.57 -8.17 -3.81
N THR A 22 -13.67 -7.30 -4.81
CA THR A 22 -13.97 -7.72 -6.17
C THR A 22 -12.69 -8.25 -6.81
N LYS A 23 -12.65 -9.56 -7.07
CA LYS A 23 -11.63 -10.16 -7.95
C LYS A 23 -12.17 -10.22 -9.38
N SER A 24 -11.29 -9.81 -10.30
CA SER A 24 -11.20 -10.22 -11.70
C SER A 24 -12.07 -9.50 -12.75
N GLY A 25 -11.40 -8.61 -13.50
CA GLY A 25 -11.78 -8.15 -14.83
C GLY A 25 -10.65 -7.30 -15.41
N ASN A 26 -9.86 -7.87 -16.31
CA ASN A 26 -8.66 -7.27 -16.89
C ASN A 26 -9.03 -6.16 -17.90
N LYS A 27 -8.13 -5.17 -18.04
CA LYS A 27 -8.11 -4.02 -18.99
C LYS A 27 -8.74 -2.73 -18.46
N GLU A 28 -7.86 -1.77 -18.16
CA GLU A 28 -7.85 -0.39 -18.66
C GLU A 28 -6.78 0.39 -17.87
N ALA A 29 -5.70 0.73 -18.56
CA ALA A 29 -4.59 1.56 -18.06
C ALA A 29 -5.01 3.04 -17.89
N GLY A 30 -6.17 3.28 -17.27
CA GLY A 30 -6.84 4.59 -17.23
C GLY A 30 -7.44 4.99 -15.88
N LYS A 31 -7.27 4.20 -14.80
CA LYS A 31 -7.83 4.53 -13.46
C LYS A 31 -6.79 4.50 -12.34
N LEU A 32 -5.66 5.17 -12.52
CA LEU A 32 -4.67 5.38 -11.45
C LEU A 32 -5.00 6.56 -10.51
N SER A 33 -6.27 6.97 -10.37
CA SER A 33 -6.58 8.32 -9.89
C SER A 33 -7.02 8.50 -8.43
N ALA A 34 -7.10 7.46 -7.58
CA ALA A 34 -7.44 7.71 -6.15
C ALA A 34 -6.98 6.68 -5.11
N SER A 35 -6.75 5.42 -5.47
CA SER A 35 -6.45 4.39 -4.46
C SER A 35 -4.98 4.44 -4.00
N TRP A 36 -4.77 4.42 -2.69
CA TRP A 36 -3.46 4.21 -2.03
C TRP A 36 -3.33 2.80 -1.44
N TYR A 37 -4.30 1.92 -1.71
CA TYR A 37 -4.31 0.54 -1.28
C TYR A 37 -4.05 -0.35 -2.49
N PHE A 38 -3.06 -1.22 -2.37
CA PHE A 38 -2.56 -2.09 -3.43
C PHE A 38 -2.52 -3.52 -2.92
N SER A 39 -2.76 -4.49 -3.80
CA SER A 39 -2.59 -5.89 -3.44
C SER A 39 -1.10 -6.24 -3.30
N ARG A 40 -0.77 -7.25 -2.48
CA ARG A 40 0.60 -7.77 -2.38
C ARG A 40 1.18 -8.10 -3.76
N LYS A 41 0.40 -8.81 -4.59
CA LYS A 41 0.81 -9.21 -5.93
C LYS A 41 1.15 -8.01 -6.81
N GLU A 42 0.34 -6.95 -6.76
CA GLU A 42 0.60 -5.72 -7.50
C GLU A 42 1.86 -5.00 -7.03
N ILE A 43 2.09 -4.97 -5.71
CA ILE A 43 3.29 -4.39 -5.11
C ILE A 43 4.55 -5.18 -5.49
N GLU A 44 4.47 -6.51 -5.58
CA GLU A 44 5.62 -7.39 -5.84
C GLU A 44 5.94 -7.54 -7.34
N GLU A 45 4.92 -7.56 -8.20
CA GLU A 45 5.08 -7.82 -9.64
C GLU A 45 5.02 -6.53 -10.50
N ASN A 46 4.26 -5.52 -10.08
CA ASN A 46 3.95 -4.35 -10.91
C ASN A 46 4.58 -3.04 -10.39
N SER A 47 5.45 -3.08 -9.38
CA SER A 47 6.08 -1.86 -8.84
C SER A 47 6.93 -1.13 -9.91
N PRO A 48 7.01 0.21 -9.85
CA PRO A 48 7.92 0.98 -10.70
C PRO A 48 9.38 0.53 -10.58
N SER A 49 9.81 0.15 -9.36
CA SER A 49 11.17 -0.35 -9.13
C SER A 49 11.42 -1.68 -9.84
N LYS A 50 10.44 -2.60 -9.85
CA LYS A 50 10.53 -3.88 -10.56
C LYS A 50 10.68 -3.69 -12.07
N ARG A 51 9.91 -2.75 -12.64
CA ARG A 51 9.98 -2.37 -14.06
C ARG A 51 11.35 -1.79 -14.45
N ASP A 52 12.00 -1.10 -13.51
CA ASP A 52 13.34 -0.55 -13.68
C ASP A 52 14.46 -1.53 -13.24
N GLY A 53 14.16 -2.83 -13.11
CA GLY A 53 15.16 -3.88 -12.91
C GLY A 53 15.60 -4.10 -11.46
N ILE A 54 14.92 -3.51 -10.47
CA ILE A 54 15.17 -3.83 -9.06
C ILE A 54 14.45 -5.12 -8.69
N ASP A 55 15.20 -6.12 -8.25
CA ASP A 55 14.61 -7.36 -7.76
C ASP A 55 13.82 -7.15 -6.45
N LEU A 56 12.81 -7.99 -6.23
CA LEU A 56 11.92 -7.93 -5.07
C LEU A 56 12.71 -7.99 -3.75
N LYS A 57 13.76 -8.81 -3.68
CA LYS A 57 14.59 -8.91 -2.47
C LYS A 57 15.29 -7.58 -2.18
N LYS A 58 15.84 -6.94 -3.22
CA LYS A 58 16.52 -5.64 -3.13
C LYS A 58 15.52 -4.53 -2.80
N GLU A 59 14.37 -4.50 -3.46
CA GLU A 59 13.31 -3.52 -3.16
C GLU A 59 12.82 -3.66 -1.71
N THR A 60 12.60 -4.88 -1.23
CA THR A 60 12.20 -5.15 0.16
C THR A 60 13.25 -4.63 1.14
N TYR A 61 14.53 -4.84 0.85
CA TYR A 61 15.62 -4.32 1.67
C TYR A 61 15.62 -2.78 1.69
N LEU A 62 15.50 -2.13 0.53
CA LEU A 62 15.45 -0.66 0.43
C LEU A 62 14.27 -0.09 1.21
N ARG A 63 13.10 -0.73 1.15
CA ARG A 63 11.92 -0.33 1.92
C ARG A 63 12.15 -0.39 3.42
N LYS A 64 12.79 -1.45 3.91
CA LYS A 64 13.16 -1.54 5.33
C LYS A 64 14.21 -0.49 5.69
N SER A 65 15.20 -0.29 4.82
CA SER A 65 16.33 0.61 5.05
C SER A 65 15.88 2.06 5.25
N TYR A 66 14.98 2.60 4.43
CA TYR A 66 14.50 3.97 4.65
C TYR A 66 13.61 4.11 5.89
N CYS A 67 12.86 3.07 6.27
CA CYS A 67 12.07 3.11 7.51
C CYS A 67 12.97 3.22 8.73
N THR A 68 14.00 2.38 8.81
CA THR A 68 15.00 2.43 9.89
C THR A 68 15.73 3.78 9.89
N TYR A 69 16.17 4.26 8.73
CA TYR A 69 16.84 5.55 8.62
C TYR A 69 15.98 6.72 9.11
N LEU A 70 14.71 6.79 8.70
CA LEU A 70 13.79 7.85 9.11
C LEU A 70 13.44 7.77 10.60
N GLN A 71 13.31 6.55 11.15
CA GLN A 71 13.12 6.35 12.57
C GLN A 71 14.32 6.86 13.37
N ASP A 72 15.53 6.44 13.02
CA ASP A 72 16.75 6.86 13.72
C ASP A 72 16.99 8.37 13.59
N LEU A 73 16.76 8.92 12.40
CA LEU A 73 16.85 10.35 12.15
C LEU A 73 15.84 11.14 12.99
N GLY A 74 14.58 10.70 13.01
CA GLY A 74 13.53 11.36 13.78
C GLY A 74 13.78 11.31 15.29
N MET A 75 14.24 10.17 15.80
CA MET A 75 14.64 10.02 17.20
C MET A 75 15.79 10.96 17.56
N ARG A 76 16.81 11.07 16.70
CA ARG A 76 17.95 11.97 16.91
C ARG A 76 17.56 13.45 16.86
N LEU A 77 16.63 13.81 15.97
CA LEU A 77 16.08 15.17 15.88
C LEU A 77 15.03 15.47 16.95
N LYS A 78 14.64 14.46 17.76
CA LYS A 78 13.62 14.56 18.81
C LYS A 78 12.26 15.05 18.30
N VAL A 79 11.89 14.69 17.07
CA VAL A 79 10.56 15.02 16.53
C VAL A 79 9.49 14.04 17.06
N PRO A 80 8.21 14.42 17.10
CA PRO A 80 7.13 13.53 17.54
C PRO A 80 7.05 12.26 16.70
N GLN A 81 6.69 11.12 17.31
CA GLN A 81 6.56 9.84 16.61
C GLN A 81 5.52 9.90 15.47
N VAL A 82 4.47 10.72 15.61
CA VAL A 82 3.49 10.97 14.55
C VAL A 82 4.18 11.52 13.30
N THR A 83 5.10 12.48 13.45
CA THR A 83 5.88 13.06 12.35
C THR A 83 6.76 12.01 11.67
N ILE A 84 7.42 11.15 12.45
CA ILE A 84 8.24 10.04 11.93
C ILE A 84 7.36 9.09 11.12
N ALA A 85 6.23 8.64 11.68
CA ALA A 85 5.30 7.75 11.01
C ALA A 85 4.75 8.37 9.71
N THR A 86 4.38 9.66 9.72
CA THR A 86 3.94 10.37 8.52
C THR A 86 5.02 10.38 7.44
N SER A 87 6.29 10.64 7.80
CA SER A 87 7.40 10.62 6.84
C SER A 87 7.60 9.23 6.21
N ILE A 88 7.51 8.17 7.00
CA ILE A 88 7.60 6.78 6.53
C ILE A 88 6.46 6.47 5.54
N VAL A 89 5.22 6.85 5.88
CA VAL A 89 4.07 6.68 4.98
C VAL A 89 4.27 7.44 3.66
N PHE A 90 4.83 8.65 3.71
CA PHE A 90 5.16 9.39 2.50
C PHE A 90 6.21 8.68 1.65
N CYS A 91 7.26 8.12 2.26
CA CYS A 91 8.24 7.31 1.52
C CYS A 91 7.62 6.06 0.91
N HIS A 92 6.75 5.34 1.63
CA HIS A 92 6.02 4.20 1.09
C HIS A 92 5.17 4.61 -0.12
N ARG A 93 4.38 5.69 0.00
CA ARG A 93 3.52 6.20 -1.08
C ARG A 93 4.34 6.68 -2.28
N PHE A 94 5.47 7.33 -2.03
CA PHE A 94 6.39 7.78 -3.07
C PHE A 94 6.90 6.59 -3.89
N TYR A 95 7.48 5.58 -3.24
CA TYR A 95 8.07 4.43 -3.93
C TYR A 95 7.06 3.41 -4.49
N LEU A 96 5.77 3.56 -4.21
CA LEU A 96 4.71 2.85 -4.94
C LEU A 96 4.48 3.41 -6.35
N ARG A 97 4.82 4.69 -6.57
CA ARG A 97 4.65 5.38 -7.86
C ARG A 97 5.97 5.75 -8.53
N GLN A 98 7.05 5.79 -7.75
CA GLN A 98 8.40 6.11 -8.20
C GLN A 98 9.34 4.93 -7.98
N SER A 99 10.35 4.83 -8.83
CA SER A 99 11.33 3.75 -8.78
C SER A 99 12.49 4.10 -7.86
N HIS A 100 12.97 3.13 -7.09
CA HIS A 100 14.22 3.30 -6.34
C HIS A 100 15.45 3.45 -7.25
N ALA A 101 15.42 2.91 -8.48
CA ALA A 101 16.57 2.98 -9.39
C ALA A 101 16.80 4.41 -9.89
N LYS A 102 15.70 5.14 -10.16
CA LYS A 102 15.72 6.53 -10.66
C LYS A 102 15.93 7.57 -9.56
N ASN A 103 15.67 7.21 -8.31
CA ASN A 103 15.72 8.10 -7.15
C ASN A 103 16.79 7.68 -6.14
N ASP A 104 17.77 6.88 -6.57
CA ASP A 104 18.90 6.55 -5.70
C ASP A 104 19.68 7.84 -5.40
N ARG A 105 19.69 8.20 -4.12
CA ARG A 105 20.34 9.38 -3.53
C ARG A 105 21.79 9.56 -3.98
N ARG A 106 22.45 8.49 -4.46
CA ARG A 106 23.84 8.52 -4.93
C ARG A 106 24.04 9.03 -6.37
N VAL A 107 22.99 9.14 -7.20
CA VAL A 107 23.14 9.43 -8.64
C VAL A 107 22.74 10.86 -9.00
N SER A 108 21.87 11.52 -8.21
CA SER A 108 21.35 12.86 -8.55
C SER A 108 22.25 14.05 -8.16
N VAL A 109 23.45 13.82 -7.60
CA VAL A 109 24.41 14.88 -7.22
C VAL A 109 25.65 14.88 -8.13
N SER A 110 25.57 14.22 -9.30
CA SER A 110 26.69 14.11 -10.24
C SER A 110 26.38 14.63 -11.65
N GLN A 111 25.41 15.53 -11.80
CA GLN A 111 25.23 16.34 -13.01
C GLN A 111 25.22 17.82 -12.68
#